data_AF-A0A660NEE0-F1
#
_entry.id   AF-A0A660NEE0-F1
#
_cell.length_a   1.000
_cell.length_b   1.000
_cell.length_c   1.000
_cell.angle_alpha   90.00
_cell.angle_beta   90.00
_cell.angle_gamma   90.00
#
_symmetry.space_group_name_H-M   'P 1'
#
loop_
_entity.id
_entity.type
_entity.pdbx_description
1 polymer ?
#
loop_
_entity_poly.entity_id
_entity_poly.type
_entity_poly.pdbx_seq_one_letter_code
_entity_poly.pdbx_strand_id
1 'polypeptide(L)'
;MNELFVALLLGGAACMDLIDKKIKNIWLLFWLGTGVVYNGPKFFIAVIISFIPLFLLYRFRMVGAGDAKLIMLLCGFLGLFEGAGVVFVGMCFAAIYSFYLLYSKKILFLRLCYFFSFLKITIQTKKIGHYYEVGRDDPQLSIAMAPWFLCGFFVWRLIKIWMII
;
A
#
# COMPACT_ATOMS: atom_id res chain seq x y z
N MET A 1 13.67 13.36 12.88
CA MET A 1 14.14 11.96 13.05
C MET A 1 13.14 10.97 12.45
N ASN A 2 11.89 10.91 12.94
CA ASN A 2 10.90 9.94 12.44
C ASN A 2 10.61 10.03 10.93
N GLU A 3 10.59 11.23 10.36
CA GLU A 3 10.40 11.44 8.92
C GLU A 3 11.54 10.87 8.06
N LEU A 4 12.79 10.95 8.54
CA LEU A 4 13.94 10.35 7.86
C LEU A 4 13.87 8.82 7.90
N PHE A 5 13.42 8.25 9.03
CA PHE A 5 13.17 6.82 9.15
C PHE A 5 12.09 6.35 8.19
N VAL A 6 11.01 7.12 8.03
CA VAL A 6 9.95 6.80 7.06
C VAL A 6 10.45 6.88 5.63
N ALA A 7 11.24 7.90 5.28
CA ALA A 7 11.85 8.01 3.96
C ALA A 7 12.75 6.81 3.63
N LEU A 8 13.56 6.35 4.59
CA LEU A 8 14.44 5.19 4.43
C LEU A 8 13.65 3.86 4.38
N LEU A 9 12.64 3.70 5.24
CA LEU A 9 11.72 2.56 5.23
C LEU A 9 11.04 2.42 3.88
N LEU A 10 10.41 3.50 3.40
CA LEU A 10 9.68 3.54 2.14
C LEU A 10 10.63 3.43 0.94
N GLY A 11 11.81 4.05 1.00
CA GLY A 11 12.83 3.95 -0.05
C GLY A 11 13.31 2.51 -0.24
N GLY A 12 13.68 1.85 0.85
CA GLY A 12 14.08 0.43 0.80
C GLY A 12 12.93 -0.48 0.38
N ALA A 13 11.71 -0.22 0.86
CA ALA A 13 10.54 -0.97 0.45
C ALA A 13 10.21 -0.78 -1.04
N ALA A 14 10.30 0.45 -1.57
CA ALA A 14 10.09 0.76 -2.98
C ALA A 14 11.13 0.05 -3.88
N CYS A 15 12.41 0.06 -3.49
CA CYS A 15 13.44 -0.70 -4.20
C CYS A 15 13.16 -2.21 -4.20
N MET A 16 12.79 -2.79 -3.05
CA MET A 16 12.44 -4.21 -2.96
C MET A 16 11.18 -4.55 -3.76
N ASP A 17 10.18 -3.68 -3.78
CA ASP A 17 8.93 -3.88 -4.51
C ASP A 17 9.15 -3.78 -6.04
N LEU A 18 10.07 -2.92 -6.49
CA LEU A 18 10.44 -2.81 -7.91
C LEU A 18 11.30 -3.98 -8.40
N ILE A 19 12.20 -4.50 -7.55
CA ILE A 19 13.15 -5.57 -7.93
C ILE A 19 12.54 -6.96 -7.72
N ASP A 20 12.03 -7.23 -6.52
CA ASP A 20 11.59 -8.56 -6.09
C ASP A 20 10.06 -8.75 -6.18
N LYS A 21 9.29 -7.69 -6.51
CA LYS A 21 7.80 -7.64 -6.44
C LYS A 21 7.23 -8.11 -5.11
N LYS A 22 8.07 -8.14 -4.07
CA LYS A 22 7.74 -8.64 -2.74
C LYS A 22 8.57 -7.90 -1.70
N ILE A 23 7.88 -7.42 -0.69
CA ILE A 23 8.51 -6.79 0.47
C ILE A 23 8.95 -7.88 1.45
N LYS A 24 10.26 -7.97 1.72
CA LYS A 24 10.82 -8.98 2.63
C LYS A 24 10.39 -8.70 4.07
N ASN A 25 9.83 -9.71 4.75
CA ASN A 25 9.42 -9.58 6.15
C ASN A 25 10.59 -9.19 7.08
N ILE A 26 11.83 -9.57 6.74
CA ILE A 26 13.05 -9.19 7.49
C ILE A 26 13.23 -7.67 7.51
N TRP A 27 12.98 -6.99 6.39
CA TRP A 27 13.03 -5.54 6.31
C TRP A 27 11.98 -4.89 7.22
N LEU A 28 10.75 -5.39 7.17
CA LEU A 28 9.64 -4.90 8.00
C LEU A 28 9.91 -5.12 9.50
N LEU A 29 10.48 -6.27 9.87
CA LEU A 29 10.84 -6.60 11.26
C LEU A 29 11.93 -5.67 11.80
N PHE A 30 12.94 -5.37 10.98
CA PHE A 30 13.99 -4.42 11.34
C PHE A 30 13.39 -3.05 11.70
N TRP A 31 12.51 -2.52 10.87
CA TRP A 31 11.86 -1.22 11.10
C TRP A 31 10.83 -1.24 12.23
N LEU A 32 10.20 -2.39 12.50
CA LEU A 32 9.37 -2.56 13.69
C LEU A 32 10.23 -2.41 14.95
N GLY A 33 11.39 -3.07 14.99
CA GLY A 33 12.33 -2.97 16.10
C GLY A 33 12.82 -1.53 16.32
N THR A 34 13.22 -0.82 15.26
CA THR A 34 13.64 0.57 15.38
C THR A 34 12.51 1.48 15.85
N GLY A 35 11.28 1.27 15.36
CA GLY A 35 10.10 2.03 15.80
C GLY A 35 9.81 1.87 17.30
N VAL A 36 9.95 0.65 17.82
CA VAL A 36 9.74 0.36 19.25
C VAL A 36 10.81 1.03 20.12
N VAL A 37 12.08 0.94 19.73
CA VAL A 37 13.19 1.52 20.50
C VAL A 37 13.11 3.04 20.57
N TYR A 38 12.73 3.71 19.48
CA TYR A 38 12.72 5.18 19.40
C TYR A 38 11.42 5.84 19.88
N ASN A 39 10.26 5.28 19.53
CA ASN A 39 8.96 5.91 19.80
C ASN A 39 8.22 5.28 20.98
N GLY A 40 8.72 4.16 21.52
CA GLY A 40 8.19 3.51 22.72
C GLY A 40 6.70 3.10 22.60
N PRO A 41 5.87 3.30 23.64
CA PRO A 41 4.50 2.79 23.67
C PRO A 41 3.55 3.48 22.67
N LYS A 42 3.83 4.73 22.30
CA LYS A 42 3.00 5.49 21.34
C LYS A 42 2.97 4.83 19.96
N PHE A 43 4.10 4.24 19.55
CA PHE A 43 4.22 3.48 18.31
C PHE A 43 3.34 2.23 18.32
N PHE A 44 3.40 1.44 19.41
CA PHE A 44 2.59 0.23 19.54
C PHE A 44 1.10 0.53 19.45
N ILE A 45 0.62 1.58 20.12
CA ILE A 45 -0.78 1.98 20.08
C ILE A 45 -1.19 2.34 18.65
N ALA A 46 -0.39 3.14 17.93
CA ALA A 46 -0.67 3.51 16.54
C ALA A 46 -0.68 2.29 15.60
N VAL A 47 0.24 1.34 15.78
CA VAL A 47 0.30 0.10 14.99
C VAL A 47 -0.92 -0.78 15.24
N ILE A 48 -1.32 -0.96 16.50
CA ILE A 48 -2.50 -1.77 16.88
C ILE A 48 -3.78 -1.15 16.33
N ILE A 49 -3.94 0.17 16.46
CA ILE A 49 -5.13 0.86 15.93
C ILE A 49 -5.17 0.74 14.40
N SER A 50 -4.03 0.88 13.72
CA SER A 50 -3.94 0.72 12.25
C SER A 50 -4.23 -0.72 11.79
N PHE A 51 -3.99 -1.71 12.64
CA PHE A 51 -4.22 -3.12 12.31
C PHE A 51 -5.71 -3.42 12.06
N ILE A 52 -6.62 -2.81 12.82
CA ILE A 52 -8.07 -3.08 12.73
C ILE A 52 -8.63 -2.86 11.32
N PRO A 53 -8.51 -1.67 10.70
CA PRO A 53 -9.02 -1.44 9.34
C PRO A 53 -8.26 -2.26 8.29
N LEU A 54 -6.95 -2.46 8.46
CA LEU A 54 -6.14 -3.23 7.52
C LEU A 54 -6.45 -4.72 7.55
N PHE A 55 -6.78 -5.26 8.72
CA PHE A 55 -7.21 -6.65 8.86
C PHE A 55 -8.53 -6.89 8.12
N LEU A 56 -9.46 -5.94 8.21
CA LEU A 56 -10.71 -5.99 7.45
C LEU A 56 -10.43 -5.97 5.94
N LEU A 57 -9.58 -5.06 5.46
CA LEU A 57 -9.19 -4.99 4.05
C LEU A 57 -8.43 -6.23 3.56
N TYR A 58 -7.60 -6.83 4.42
CA TYR A 58 -6.92 -8.09 4.15
C TYR A 58 -7.92 -9.25 4.03
N ARG A 59 -8.96 -9.29 4.87
CA ARG A 59 -10.03 -10.31 4.79
C ARG A 59 -10.77 -10.27 3.46
N PHE A 60 -10.96 -9.07 2.91
CA PHE A 60 -11.53 -8.86 1.57
C PHE A 60 -10.53 -9.15 0.43
N ARG A 61 -9.29 -9.57 0.73
CA ARG A 61 -8.19 -9.78 -0.23
C ARG A 61 -7.89 -8.54 -1.10
N MET A 62 -8.22 -7.35 -0.60
CA MET A 62 -8.03 -6.08 -1.32
C MET A 62 -6.61 -5.54 -1.18
N VAL A 63 -5.93 -5.86 -0.06
CA VAL A 63 -4.59 -5.35 0.26
C VAL A 63 -3.64 -6.52 0.50
N GLY A 64 -2.43 -6.44 -0.06
CA GLY A 64 -1.39 -7.43 0.14
C GLY A 64 -0.91 -7.47 1.60
N ALA A 65 -0.53 -8.65 2.08
CA ALA A 65 -0.01 -8.81 3.44
C ALA A 65 1.27 -7.98 3.70
N GLY A 66 2.05 -7.69 2.65
CA GLY A 66 3.21 -6.79 2.72
C GLY A 66 2.80 -5.33 2.88
N ASP A 67 1.92 -4.85 2.02
CA ASP A 67 1.43 -3.46 2.01
C ASP A 67 0.74 -3.10 3.33
N ALA A 68 -0.09 -4.01 3.86
CA ALA A 68 -0.73 -3.80 5.15
C ALA A 68 0.30 -3.58 6.28
N LYS A 69 1.34 -4.41 6.36
CA LYS A 69 2.39 -4.25 7.37
C LYS A 69 3.18 -2.95 7.18
N LEU A 70 3.43 -2.56 5.93
CA LEU A 70 4.12 -1.31 5.60
C LEU A 70 3.28 -0.09 6.02
N ILE A 71 1.97 -0.10 5.77
CA ILE A 71 1.05 0.96 6.20
C ILE A 71 1.00 1.04 7.74
N MET A 72 0.99 -0.10 8.44
CA MET A 72 1.03 -0.12 9.90
C MET A 72 2.30 0.54 10.46
N LEU A 73 3.47 0.21 9.88
CA LEU A 73 4.73 0.83 10.27
C LEU A 73 4.73 2.33 9.99
N LEU A 74 4.23 2.74 8.82
CA LEU A 74 4.13 4.14 8.42
C LEU A 74 3.28 4.94 9.42
N CYS A 75 2.07 4.46 9.76
CA CYS A 75 1.23 5.06 10.79
C CYS A 75 1.88 5.03 12.18
N GLY A 76 2.70 4.01 12.48
CA GLY A 76 3.48 3.95 13.71
C GLY A 76 4.50 5.09 13.82
N PHE A 77 5.21 5.40 12.74
CA PHE A 77 6.27 6.42 12.73
C PHE A 77 5.75 7.86 12.60
N LEU A 78 4.73 8.10 11.75
CA LEU A 78 4.14 9.42 11.53
C LEU A 78 2.98 9.74 12.49
N GLY A 79 2.39 8.71 13.11
CA GLY A 79 1.10 8.82 13.78
C GLY A 79 -0.07 8.51 12.84
N LEU A 80 -1.24 8.29 13.44
CA LEU A 80 -2.42 7.77 12.72
C LEU A 80 -2.94 8.73 11.64
N PHE A 81 -3.11 10.01 11.97
CA PHE A 81 -3.68 10.99 11.05
C PHE A 81 -2.73 11.33 9.90
N GLU A 82 -1.46 11.63 10.23
CA GLU A 82 -0.44 11.95 9.22
C GLU A 82 -0.14 10.73 8.33
N GLY A 83 -0.01 9.55 8.93
CA GLY A 83 0.18 8.28 8.22
C GLY A 83 -0.99 7.96 7.28
N ALA A 84 -2.24 8.08 7.75
CA ALA A 84 -3.42 7.86 6.91
C ALA A 84 -3.49 8.85 5.73
N GLY A 85 -3.12 10.12 5.95
CA GLY A 85 -3.04 11.13 4.89
C GLY A 85 -2.03 10.75 3.80
N VAL A 86 -0.82 10.32 4.19
CA VAL A 86 0.22 9.86 3.26
C VAL A 86 -0.25 8.64 2.45
N VAL A 87 -0.87 7.66 3.11
CA VAL A 87 -1.41 6.46 2.46
C VAL A 87 -2.49 6.83 1.46
N PHE A 88 -3.41 7.72 1.83
CA PHE A 88 -4.50 8.16 0.98
C PHE A 88 -3.97 8.88 -0.27
N VAL A 89 -3.06 9.83 -0.11
CA VAL A 89 -2.42 10.54 -1.23
C VAL A 89 -1.66 9.56 -2.13
N GLY A 90 -0.89 8.63 -1.55
CA GLY A 90 -0.20 7.58 -2.31
C GLY A 90 -1.14 6.68 -3.09
N MET A 91 -2.28 6.29 -2.49
CA MET A 91 -3.33 5.53 -3.18
C MET A 91 -3.97 6.31 -4.33
N CYS A 92 -4.20 7.61 -4.17
CA CYS A 92 -4.71 8.46 -5.26
C CYS A 92 -3.76 8.46 -6.47
N PHE A 93 -2.45 8.63 -6.25
CA PHE A 93 -1.46 8.56 -7.32
C PHE A 93 -1.41 7.18 -7.98
N ALA A 94 -1.40 6.11 -7.17
CA ALA A 94 -1.45 4.74 -7.69
C ALA A 94 -2.71 4.48 -8.53
N ALA A 95 -3.86 5.01 -8.10
CA ALA A 95 -5.12 4.88 -8.83
C ALA A 95 -5.09 5.63 -10.17
N ILE A 96 -4.57 6.86 -10.20
CA ILE A 96 -4.41 7.65 -11.43
C ILE A 96 -3.48 6.92 -12.41
N TYR A 97 -2.35 6.40 -11.92
CA TYR A 97 -1.41 5.66 -12.76
C TYR A 97 -2.00 4.35 -13.29
N SER A 98 -2.69 3.60 -12.44
CA SER A 98 -3.39 2.37 -12.83
C SER A 98 -4.43 2.66 -13.93
N PHE A 99 -5.21 3.73 -13.75
CA PHE A 99 -6.20 4.14 -14.74
C PHE A 99 -5.55 4.55 -16.06
N TYR A 100 -4.45 5.31 -16.01
CA TYR A 100 -3.67 5.68 -17.20
C TYR A 100 -3.13 4.46 -17.94
N LEU A 101 -2.57 3.48 -17.21
CA LEU A 101 -2.06 2.24 -17.79
C LEU A 101 -3.16 1.43 -18.48
N LEU A 102 -4.34 1.31 -17.85
CA LEU A 102 -5.49 0.62 -18.43
C LEU A 102 -6.01 1.34 -19.70
N TYR A 103 -6.05 2.68 -19.66
CA TYR A 103 -6.49 3.49 -20.79
C TYR A 103 -5.53 3.38 -21.98
N SER A 104 -4.22 3.51 -21.72
CA SER A 104 -3.16 3.42 -22.73
C SER A 104 -3.18 2.07 -23.45
N LYS A 105 -3.40 0.97 -22.72
CA LYS A 105 -3.48 -0.37 -23.31
C LYS A 105 -4.82 -0.66 -24.01
N LYS A 106 -5.84 0.20 -23.91
CA LYS A 106 -7.22 -0.01 -24.43
C LYS A 106 -7.94 -1.26 -23.89
N ILE A 107 -7.44 -1.88 -22.82
CA ILE A 107 -8.01 -3.10 -22.20
C ILE A 107 -9.01 -2.73 -21.08
N LEU A 108 -9.18 -1.43 -20.78
CA LEU A 108 -9.96 -0.93 -19.64
C LEU A 108 -11.38 -1.52 -19.61
N PHE A 109 -12.10 -1.45 -20.72
CA PHE A 109 -13.48 -1.94 -20.80
C PHE A 109 -13.56 -3.46 -20.65
N LEU A 110 -12.59 -4.18 -21.23
CA LEU A 110 -12.51 -5.64 -21.16
C LEU A 110 -12.30 -6.10 -19.71
N ARG A 111 -11.36 -5.48 -18.98
CA ARG A 111 -11.12 -5.79 -17.55
C ARG A 111 -12.29 -5.39 -16.66
N LEU A 112 -12.97 -4.28 -16.94
CA LEU A 112 -14.17 -3.88 -16.20
C LEU A 112 -15.30 -4.90 -16.39
N CYS A 113 -15.55 -5.35 -17.62
CA CYS A 113 -16.52 -6.40 -17.92
C CYS A 113 -16.18 -7.73 -17.24
N TYR A 114 -14.91 -8.14 -17.21
CA TYR A 114 -14.47 -9.31 -16.46
C TYR A 114 -14.67 -9.15 -14.95
N PHE A 115 -14.37 -7.97 -14.40
CA PHE A 115 -14.59 -7.67 -12.98
C PHE A 115 -16.08 -7.73 -12.61
N PHE A 116 -16.97 -7.15 -13.41
CA PHE A 116 -18.43 -7.24 -13.18
C PHE A 116 -18.95 -8.67 -13.31
N SER A 117 -18.43 -9.44 -14.26
CA SER A 117 -18.76 -10.86 -14.41
C SER A 117 -18.29 -11.68 -13.19
N PHE A 118 -17.08 -11.40 -12.69
CA PHE A 118 -16.55 -12.01 -11.48
C PHE A 118 -17.35 -11.63 -10.23
N LEU A 119 -17.76 -10.37 -10.09
CA LEU A 119 -18.62 -9.92 -8.99
C LEU A 119 -19.97 -10.66 -9.00
N LYS A 120 -20.61 -10.78 -10.17
CA LYS A 120 -21.85 -11.56 -10.31
C LYS A 120 -21.67 -13.01 -9.87
N ILE A 121 -20.60 -13.67 -10.34
CA ILE A 121 -20.31 -15.07 -9.99
C ILE A 121 -20.03 -15.18 -8.48
N THR A 122 -19.23 -14.29 -7.91
CA THR A 122 -18.85 -14.31 -6.48
C THR A 122 -20.06 -14.10 -5.57
N ILE A 123 -20.96 -13.17 -5.93
CA ILE A 123 -22.20 -12.92 -5.19
C ILE A 123 -23.14 -14.13 -5.27
N GLN A 124 -23.24 -14.79 -6.43
CA GLN A 124 -24.12 -15.93 -6.64
C GLN A 124 -23.59 -17.23 -6.00
N THR A 125 -22.28 -17.49 -6.06
CA THR A 125 -21.70 -18.76 -5.59
C THR A 125 -21.13 -18.70 -4.17
N LYS A 126 -21.03 -17.52 -3.55
CA LYS A 126 -20.42 -17.29 -2.20
C LYS A 126 -19.01 -17.88 -2.02
N LYS A 127 -18.35 -18.32 -3.09
CA LYS A 127 -16.99 -18.85 -3.10
C LYS A 127 -16.09 -17.85 -3.80
N ILE A 128 -14.99 -17.49 -3.14
CA ILE A 128 -13.96 -16.62 -3.72
C ILE A 128 -13.08 -17.49 -4.61
N GLY A 129 -13.37 -17.52 -5.92
CA GLY A 129 -12.49 -18.13 -6.92
C GLY A 129 -11.19 -17.34 -7.09
N HIS A 130 -10.16 -17.95 -7.70
CA HIS A 130 -8.92 -17.26 -8.05
C HIS A 130 -9.16 -16.28 -9.21
N TYR A 131 -8.98 -14.98 -8.96
CA TYR A 131 -9.11 -13.92 -9.97
C TYR A 131 -7.89 -13.86 -10.93
N TYR A 132 -6.81 -14.58 -10.62
CA TYR A 132 -5.52 -14.49 -11.31
C TYR A 132 -5.10 -15.86 -11.85
N GLU A 133 -4.97 -16.00 -13.17
CA GLU A 133 -4.39 -17.17 -13.83
C GLU A 133 -3.03 -16.79 -14.44
N VAL A 134 -1.96 -17.41 -13.93
CA VAL A 134 -0.55 -17.13 -14.28
C VAL A 134 -0.26 -17.29 -15.79
N GLY A 135 -1.14 -17.98 -16.54
CA GLY A 135 -1.01 -18.17 -17.99
C GLY A 135 -1.68 -17.11 -18.87
N ARG A 136 -2.48 -16.17 -18.31
CA ARG A 136 -3.32 -15.24 -19.10
C ARG A 136 -3.08 -13.75 -18.83
N ASP A 137 -2.58 -13.40 -17.64
CA ASP A 137 -2.33 -12.01 -17.25
C ASP A 137 -0.84 -11.67 -17.27
N ASP A 138 -0.48 -10.62 -18.00
CA ASP A 138 0.88 -10.10 -18.02
C ASP A 138 1.35 -9.74 -16.59
N PRO A 139 2.49 -10.30 -16.11
CA PRO A 139 3.09 -9.91 -14.83
C PRO A 139 3.43 -8.42 -14.75
N GLN A 140 3.44 -7.73 -15.89
CA GLN A 140 3.67 -6.29 -16.02
C GLN A 140 2.48 -5.42 -15.58
N LEU A 141 1.29 -5.99 -15.37
CA LEU A 141 0.12 -5.24 -14.87
C LEU A 141 -0.04 -5.27 -13.35
N SER A 142 0.85 -5.96 -12.63
CA SER A 142 0.92 -5.87 -11.16
C SER A 142 1.69 -4.61 -10.78
N ILE A 143 1.01 -3.65 -10.18
CA ILE A 143 1.57 -2.35 -9.80
C ILE A 143 2.17 -2.48 -8.40
N ALA A 144 3.47 -2.21 -8.29
CA ALA A 144 4.18 -2.05 -7.02
C ALA A 144 3.62 -0.82 -6.28
N MET A 145 3.10 -1.00 -5.06
CA MET A 145 2.44 0.06 -4.28
C MET A 145 3.41 0.89 -3.45
N ALA A 146 4.53 0.31 -3.02
CA ALA A 146 5.50 0.98 -2.15
C ALA A 146 6.09 2.28 -2.75
N PRO A 147 6.42 2.35 -4.06
CA PRO A 147 6.89 3.58 -4.70
C PRO A 147 5.86 4.73 -4.64
N TRP A 148 4.57 4.41 -4.73
CA TRP A 148 3.50 5.41 -4.68
C TRP A 148 3.28 5.96 -3.26
N PHE A 149 3.45 5.13 -2.23
CA PHE A 149 3.47 5.60 -0.84
C PHE A 149 4.65 6.53 -0.57
N LEU A 150 5.82 6.26 -1.18
CA LEU A 150 6.98 7.13 -1.13
C LEU A 150 6.71 8.48 -1.83
N CYS A 151 6.10 8.49 -3.02
CA CYS A 151 5.64 9.72 -3.66
C CYS A 151 4.65 10.49 -2.78
N GLY A 152 3.66 9.80 -2.21
CA GLY A 152 2.68 10.40 -1.29
C GLY A 152 3.33 11.03 -0.06
N PHE A 153 4.37 10.39 0.48
CA PHE A 153 5.14 10.93 1.60
C PHE A 153 5.86 12.23 1.25
N PHE A 154 6.51 12.29 0.09
CA PHE A 154 7.18 13.53 -0.36
C PHE A 154 6.18 14.67 -0.61
N VAL A 155 5.05 14.39 -1.25
CA VAL A 155 4.00 15.39 -1.49
C VAL A 155 3.45 15.91 -0.17
N TRP A 156 3.11 15.02 0.76
CA TRP A 156 2.64 15.41 2.09
C TRP A 156 3.67 16.26 2.84
N ARG A 157 4.95 15.89 2.76
CA ARG A 157 6.04 16.65 3.40
C ARG A 157 6.19 18.05 2.79
N LEU A 158 6.08 18.18 1.47
CA LEU A 158 6.12 19.48 0.78
C LEU A 158 4.96 20.37 1.20
N ILE A 159 3.73 19.83 1.26
CA ILE A 159 2.55 20.57 1.72
C ILE A 159 2.74 21.07 3.16
N LYS A 160 3.23 20.19 4.05
CA LYS A 160 3.48 20.53 5.45
C LYS A 160 4.53 21.65 5.60
N ILE A 161 5.59 21.61 4.81
CA ILE A 161 6.61 22.68 4.78
C ILE A 161 5.98 23.99 4.30
N TRP A 162 5.15 23.94 3.25
CA TRP A 162 4.50 25.12 2.68
C TRP A 162 3.51 25.79 3.65
N MET A 163 2.85 25.02 4.51
CA MET A 163 1.95 25.56 5.56
C MET A 163 2.69 26.20 6.75
N ILE A 164 4.00 25.96 6.91
CA ILE A 164 4.80 26.48 8.02
C ILE A 164 5.49 27.80 7.67
N ILE A 165 5.65 28.10 6.37
CA ILE A 165 6.21 29.34 5.82
C ILE A 165 5.12 30.40 5.72
#